data_AF-A0A645IRT9-F1
#
_entry.id   AF-A0A645IRT9-F1
#
_cell.length_a   1.000
_cell.length_b   1.000
_cell.length_c   1.000
_cell.angle_alpha   90.00
_cell.angle_beta   90.00
_cell.angle_gamma   90.00
#
_symmetry.space_group_name_H-M   'P 1'
#
loop_
_entity.id
_entity.type
_entity.pdbx_description
1 polymer ?
#
loop_
_entity_poly.entity_id
_entity_poly.type
_entity_poly.pdbx_seq_one_letter_code
_entity_poly.pdbx_strand_id
1 'polypeptide(L)'
;MYINCVAIYLAVLLIVSFFKQIKKILFLLMIVLTGLAVILDNFWGVDIYEYQYNSPSQTTTLVIEESAFLLGSTVTAYEKKNGIFKKKIPEVIFNIDDGFTPFKHGMFRLNWISDKEVDITYYTNLGDRWKSEKVVFK
;
A
#
# COMPACT_ATOMS: atom_id res chain seq x y z
N MET A 1 10.46 -10.46 -9.65
CA MET A 1 10.62 -9.26 -10.50
C MET A 1 11.98 -8.59 -10.30
N TYR A 2 12.41 -8.32 -9.05
CA TYR A 2 13.73 -7.75 -8.70
C TYR A 2 14.96 -8.46 -9.29
N ILE A 3 14.95 -9.81 -9.33
CA ILE A 3 16.10 -10.61 -9.81
C ILE A 3 16.40 -10.37 -11.30
N ASN A 4 15.37 -10.13 -12.12
CA ASN A 4 15.56 -9.87 -13.55
C ASN A 4 16.20 -8.49 -13.80
N CYS A 5 15.89 -7.49 -12.98
CA CYS A 5 16.48 -6.16 -13.09
C CYS A 5 17.97 -6.16 -12.72
N VAL A 6 18.36 -6.93 -11.68
CA VAL A 6 19.76 -7.05 -11.26
C VAL A 6 20.61 -7.78 -12.31
N ALA A 7 20.08 -8.84 -12.90
CA ALA A 7 20.79 -9.58 -13.96
C ALA A 7 21.02 -8.74 -15.22
N ILE A 8 20.02 -7.94 -15.62
CA ILE A 8 20.14 -7.01 -16.76
C ILE A 8 21.18 -5.91 -16.44
N TYR A 9 21.18 -5.38 -15.23
CA TYR A 9 22.16 -4.38 -14.79
C TYR A 9 23.61 -4.91 -14.85
N LEU A 10 23.84 -6.13 -14.35
CA LEU A 10 25.16 -6.77 -14.40
C LEU A 10 25.61 -7.07 -15.83
N ALA A 11 24.69 -7.49 -16.72
CA ALA A 11 25.01 -7.72 -18.14
C ALA A 11 25.41 -6.42 -18.85
N VAL A 12 24.74 -5.31 -18.57
CA VAL A 12 25.08 -3.99 -19.12
C VAL A 12 26.46 -3.54 -18.63
N LEU A 13 26.78 -3.69 -17.34
CA LEU A 13 28.12 -3.38 -16.80
C LEU A 13 29.23 -4.16 -17.51
N LEU A 14 28.96 -5.44 -17.79
CA LEU A 14 29.92 -6.33 -18.46
C LEU A 14 30.16 -5.89 -19.91
N ILE A 15 29.12 -5.50 -20.65
CA ILE A 15 29.23 -4.97 -22.03
C ILE A 15 29.97 -3.62 -22.07
N VAL A 16 29.67 -2.70 -21.14
CA VAL A 16 30.33 -1.38 -21.04
C VAL A 16 31.83 -1.52 -20.74
N SER A 17 32.22 -2.59 -20.02
CA SER A 17 33.62 -2.85 -19.67
C SER A 17 34.54 -3.13 -20.88
N PHE A 18 34.00 -3.45 -22.06
CA PHE A 18 34.77 -3.75 -23.27
C PHE A 18 35.15 -2.52 -24.12
N PHE A 19 34.47 -1.36 -24.01
CA PHE A 19 34.69 -0.21 -24.91
C PHE A 19 35.55 0.92 -24.28
N LYS A 20 36.88 0.92 -24.53
CA LYS A 20 37.89 1.79 -23.88
C LYS A 20 37.62 3.32 -23.87
N GLN A 21 37.12 3.92 -24.95
CA GLN A 21 36.88 5.39 -25.00
C GLN A 21 35.47 5.79 -24.51
N ILE A 22 34.51 4.87 -24.52
CA ILE A 22 33.10 5.14 -24.16
C ILE A 22 32.86 4.91 -22.65
N LYS A 23 33.81 4.29 -21.93
CA LYS A 23 33.69 3.93 -20.51
C LYS A 23 33.26 5.10 -19.62
N LYS A 24 33.84 6.30 -19.79
CA LYS A 24 33.50 7.45 -18.94
C LYS A 24 32.09 7.98 -19.19
N ILE A 25 31.68 8.08 -20.45
CA ILE A 25 30.35 8.59 -20.82
C ILE A 25 29.26 7.58 -20.42
N LEU A 26 29.47 6.29 -20.70
CA LEU A 26 28.54 5.23 -20.29
C LEU A 26 28.45 5.12 -18.77
N PHE A 27 29.58 5.25 -18.05
CA PHE A 27 29.58 5.27 -16.59
C PHE A 27 28.79 6.45 -16.02
N LEU A 28 28.98 7.66 -16.56
CA LEU A 28 28.22 8.83 -16.16
C LEU A 28 26.72 8.66 -16.46
N LEU A 29 26.37 8.14 -17.64
CA LEU A 29 25.00 7.84 -18.03
C LEU A 29 24.34 6.83 -17.08
N MET A 30 25.06 5.77 -16.70
CA MET A 30 24.57 4.78 -15.74
C MET A 30 24.35 5.37 -14.35
N ILE A 31 25.24 6.26 -13.87
CA ILE A 31 25.04 6.97 -12.60
C ILE A 31 23.76 7.81 -12.67
N VAL A 32 23.56 8.56 -13.76
CA VAL A 32 22.36 9.39 -13.96
C VAL A 32 21.11 8.53 -14.01
N LEU A 33 21.11 7.43 -14.76
CA LEU A 33 19.96 6.51 -14.85
C LEU A 33 19.66 5.82 -13.53
N THR A 34 20.68 5.44 -12.76
CA THR A 34 20.50 4.83 -11.43
C THR A 34 19.95 5.85 -10.45
N GLY A 35 20.47 7.09 -10.48
CA GLY A 35 19.93 8.19 -9.68
C GLY A 35 18.48 8.50 -10.02
N LEU A 36 18.14 8.53 -11.32
CA LEU A 36 16.78 8.72 -11.80
C LEU A 36 15.86 7.57 -11.36
N ALA A 37 16.32 6.32 -11.42
CA ALA A 37 15.56 5.16 -10.98
C ALA A 37 15.27 5.20 -9.48
N VAL A 38 16.23 5.63 -8.65
CA VAL A 38 16.02 5.81 -7.20
C VAL A 38 15.04 6.95 -6.91
N ILE A 39 15.13 8.06 -7.64
CA ILE A 39 14.17 9.18 -7.52
C ILE A 39 12.77 8.71 -7.92
N LEU A 40 12.64 7.95 -9.01
CA LEU A 40 11.38 7.39 -9.46
C LEU A 40 10.84 6.35 -8.46
N ASP A 41 11.66 5.45 -7.92
CA ASP A 41 11.18 4.48 -6.92
C ASP A 41 10.59 5.17 -5.68
N ASN A 42 11.21 6.26 -5.23
CA ASN A 42 10.67 7.10 -4.14
C ASN A 42 9.41 7.89 -4.54
N PHE A 43 9.21 8.18 -5.82
CA PHE A 43 8.01 8.86 -6.33
C PHE A 43 6.86 7.88 -6.64
N TRP A 44 7.20 6.63 -6.92
CA TRP A 44 6.29 5.57 -7.35
C TRP A 44 5.94 4.59 -6.20
N GLY A 45 6.54 4.79 -5.03
CA GLY A 45 6.25 4.02 -3.82
C GLY A 45 4.79 4.18 -3.42
N VAL A 46 4.08 3.06 -3.38
CA VAL A 46 2.78 2.96 -2.72
C VAL A 46 3.06 2.76 -1.24
N ASP A 47 2.74 3.76 -0.42
CA ASP A 47 2.76 3.55 1.02
C ASP A 47 1.58 2.64 1.38
N ILE A 48 1.86 1.54 2.07
CA ILE A 48 0.85 0.60 2.57
C ILE A 48 0.90 0.61 4.09
N TYR A 49 -0.23 0.95 4.71
CA TYR A 49 -0.43 0.97 6.14
C TYR A 49 -1.40 -0.14 6.54
N GLU A 50 -1.05 -0.91 7.57
CA GLU A 50 -1.89 -1.98 8.10
C GLU A 50 -2.27 -1.68 9.56
N TYR A 51 -3.56 -1.75 9.86
CA TYR A 51 -4.11 -1.52 11.19
C TYR A 51 -4.94 -2.72 11.64
N GLN A 52 -4.73 -3.20 12.86
CA GLN A 52 -5.44 -4.36 13.41
C GLN A 52 -6.33 -3.94 14.58
N TYR A 53 -7.59 -4.38 14.54
CA TYR A 53 -8.58 -4.11 15.57
C TYR A 53 -9.20 -5.44 16.01
N ASN A 54 -9.10 -5.75 17.29
CA ASN A 54 -9.66 -6.98 17.85
C ASN A 54 -11.10 -6.75 18.31
N SER A 55 -11.91 -7.79 18.16
CA SER A 55 -13.26 -7.83 18.72
C SER A 55 -13.23 -7.84 20.26
N PRO A 56 -14.34 -7.50 20.93
CA PRO A 56 -14.39 -7.46 22.39
C PRO A 56 -13.96 -8.77 23.08
N SER A 57 -14.32 -9.93 22.52
CA SER A 57 -13.89 -11.24 23.04
C SER A 57 -12.57 -11.76 22.45
N GLN A 58 -11.94 -10.99 21.54
CA GLN A 58 -10.70 -11.33 20.84
C GLN A 58 -10.79 -12.57 19.94
N THR A 59 -11.99 -13.01 19.56
CA THR A 59 -12.17 -14.14 18.62
C THR A 59 -11.97 -13.74 17.17
N THR A 60 -12.16 -12.46 16.85
CA THR A 60 -12.11 -11.93 15.50
C THR A 60 -11.20 -10.71 15.46
N THR A 61 -10.35 -10.61 14.44
CA THR A 61 -9.53 -9.42 14.21
C THR A 61 -9.85 -8.85 12.84
N LEU A 62 -10.30 -7.59 12.83
CA LEU A 62 -10.37 -6.78 11.63
C LEU A 62 -8.96 -6.28 11.28
N VAL A 63 -8.58 -6.41 10.01
CA VAL A 63 -7.37 -5.81 9.46
C VAL A 63 -7.79 -4.81 8.39
N ILE A 64 -7.43 -3.54 8.58
CA ILE A 64 -7.61 -2.49 7.58
C ILE A 64 -6.26 -2.26 6.92
N GLU A 65 -6.21 -2.45 5.61
CA GLU A 65 -5.09 -2.05 4.77
C GLU A 65 -5.48 -0.78 4.04
N GLU A 66 -4.70 0.28 4.25
CA GLU A 66 -4.87 1.56 3.59
C GLU A 66 -3.61 1.84 2.78
N SER A 67 -3.77 2.20 1.51
CA SER A 67 -2.66 2.63 0.68
C SER A 67 -2.96 3.94 -0.01
N ALA A 68 -1.92 4.74 -0.23
CA ALA A 68 -2.01 5.98 -0.97
C ALA A 68 -0.96 6.03 -2.07
N PHE A 69 -1.37 6.55 -3.22
CA PHE A 69 -0.50 6.74 -4.35
C PHE A 69 -0.91 7.97 -5.17
N LEU A 70 -0.01 8.95 -5.26
CA LEU A 70 -0.20 10.23 -5.94
C LEU A 70 -1.49 10.95 -5.50
N LEU A 71 -2.58 10.74 -6.24
CA LEU A 71 -3.90 11.36 -6.03
C LEU A 71 -4.98 10.35 -5.64
N GLY A 72 -4.62 9.06 -5.59
CA GLY A 72 -5.51 7.97 -5.25
C GLY A 72 -5.20 7.42 -3.86
N SER A 73 -6.23 6.89 -3.24
CA SER A 73 -6.14 6.13 -2.00
C SER A 73 -6.99 4.88 -2.17
N THR A 74 -6.63 3.80 -1.49
CA THR A 74 -7.48 2.62 -1.41
C THR A 74 -7.51 2.12 0.02
N VAL A 75 -8.68 1.65 0.44
CA VAL A 75 -8.85 1.00 1.73
C VAL A 75 -9.51 -0.35 1.48
N THR A 76 -8.92 -1.40 2.04
CA THR A 76 -9.45 -2.76 1.98
C THR A 76 -9.55 -3.35 3.37
N ALA A 77 -10.70 -3.94 3.69
CA ALA A 77 -10.90 -4.71 4.91
C ALA A 77 -10.60 -6.20 4.71
N TYR A 78 -9.96 -6.78 5.72
CA TYR A 78 -9.69 -8.20 5.82
C TYR A 78 -10.07 -8.71 7.20
N GLU A 79 -10.38 -9.98 7.27
CA GLU A 79 -10.42 -10.75 8.50
C GLU A 79 -9.07 -11.44 8.69
N LYS A 80 -8.44 -11.27 9.85
CA LYS A 80 -7.27 -12.05 10.21
C LYS A 80 -7.70 -13.51 10.41
N LYS A 81 -7.02 -14.41 9.73
CA LYS A 81 -7.11 -15.86 9.95
C LYS A 81 -5.86 -16.31 10.72
N ASN A 82 -5.75 -17.61 10.98
CA ASN A 82 -4.68 -18.16 11.80
C ASN A 82 -3.28 -17.68 11.35
N GLY A 83 -2.50 -17.17 12.30
CA GLY A 83 -1.14 -16.70 12.06
C GLY A 83 -1.08 -15.44 11.20
N ILE A 84 -0.45 -15.56 10.01
CA ILE A 84 -0.16 -14.46 9.07
C ILE A 84 -1.19 -14.37 7.94
N PHE A 85 -2.17 -15.27 7.89
CA PHE A 85 -3.16 -15.28 6.82
C PHE A 85 -4.24 -14.23 7.08
N LYS A 86 -4.67 -13.54 6.02
CA LYS A 86 -5.81 -12.63 6.05
C LYS A 86 -6.74 -12.93 4.88
N LYS A 87 -8.05 -12.89 5.13
CA LYS A 87 -9.10 -13.12 4.13
C LYS A 87 -9.76 -11.79 3.82
N LYS A 88 -9.72 -11.35 2.56
CA LYS A 88 -10.40 -10.12 2.13
C LYS A 88 -11.90 -10.24 2.40
N ILE A 89 -12.52 -9.17 2.89
CA ILE A 89 -13.97 -9.08 3.09
C ILE A 89 -14.54 -8.33 1.87
N PRO A 90 -15.03 -9.05 0.84
CA PRO A 90 -15.34 -8.43 -0.47
C PRO A 90 -16.55 -7.50 -0.44
N GLU A 91 -17.43 -7.66 0.55
CA GLU A 91 -18.66 -6.86 0.70
C GLU A 91 -18.39 -5.44 1.19
N VAL A 92 -17.18 -5.18 1.71
CA VAL A 92 -16.80 -3.87 2.22
C VAL A 92 -16.10 -3.09 1.11
N ILE A 93 -16.79 -2.07 0.60
CA ILE A 93 -16.25 -1.19 -0.43
C ILE A 93 -16.09 0.20 0.19
N PHE A 94 -14.85 0.54 0.56
CA PHE A 94 -14.53 1.90 0.97
C PHE A 94 -14.40 2.78 -0.27
N ASN A 95 -15.35 3.71 -0.46
CA ASN A 95 -15.30 4.70 -1.54
C ASN A 95 -14.48 5.91 -1.12
N ILE A 96 -13.15 5.76 -1.19
CA ILE A 96 -12.14 6.75 -0.84
C ILE A 96 -11.18 6.90 -2.03
N ASP A 97 -11.64 7.54 -3.11
CA ASP A 97 -10.82 7.83 -4.29
C ASP A 97 -10.52 9.33 -4.36
N ASP A 98 -9.92 9.85 -3.30
CA ASP A 98 -9.65 11.28 -3.11
C ASP A 98 -8.25 11.57 -2.57
N GLY A 99 -7.37 10.56 -2.58
CA GLY A 99 -6.01 10.62 -2.07
C GLY A 99 -5.93 10.79 -0.56
N PHE A 100 -7.06 10.80 0.15
CA PHE A 100 -7.09 10.94 1.59
C PHE A 100 -6.93 9.60 2.28
N THR A 101 -6.19 9.59 3.38
CA THR A 101 -5.93 8.39 4.19
C THR A 101 -6.54 8.53 5.58
N PRO A 102 -7.88 8.33 5.72
CA PRO A 102 -8.56 8.56 6.99
C PRO A 102 -8.04 7.69 8.13
N PHE A 103 -7.56 6.47 7.86
CA PHE A 103 -7.07 5.59 8.93
C PHE A 103 -5.70 6.05 9.44
N LYS A 104 -4.79 6.42 8.54
CA LYS A 104 -3.49 7.04 8.87
C LYS A 104 -3.63 8.35 9.63
N HIS A 105 -4.60 9.16 9.27
CA HIS A 105 -4.83 10.46 9.91
C HIS A 105 -5.74 10.40 11.15
N GLY A 106 -6.18 9.20 11.58
CA GLY A 106 -7.06 9.05 12.73
C GLY A 106 -8.46 9.65 12.53
N MET A 107 -8.86 9.91 11.29
CA MET A 107 -10.18 10.43 10.92
C MET A 107 -11.18 9.29 10.67
N PHE A 108 -11.28 8.39 11.63
CA PHE A 108 -12.22 7.29 11.61
C PHE A 108 -12.71 6.99 13.03
N ARG A 109 -13.83 6.28 13.12
CA ARG A 109 -14.37 5.68 14.34
C ARG A 109 -14.73 4.24 14.04
N LEU A 110 -14.39 3.37 14.97
CA LEU A 110 -14.69 1.95 14.88
C LEU A 110 -15.48 1.55 16.12
N ASN A 111 -16.64 0.95 15.91
CA ASN A 111 -17.49 0.46 16.99
C ASN A 111 -17.89 -0.99 16.72
N TRP A 112 -17.46 -1.91 17.59
CA TRP A 112 -17.89 -3.29 17.52
C TRP A 112 -19.33 -3.42 18.00
N ILE A 113 -20.20 -3.98 17.16
CA ILE A 113 -21.58 -4.31 17.51
C ILE A 113 -21.63 -5.70 18.15
N SER A 114 -20.82 -6.63 17.62
CA SER A 114 -20.65 -7.98 18.15
C SER A 114 -19.26 -8.51 17.74
N ASP A 115 -18.89 -9.72 18.15
CA ASP A 115 -17.63 -10.33 17.68
C ASP A 115 -17.59 -10.60 16.16
N LYS A 116 -18.73 -10.51 15.47
CA LYS A 116 -18.85 -10.73 14.03
C LYS A 116 -19.34 -9.51 13.27
N GLU A 117 -19.53 -8.38 13.93
CA GLU A 117 -20.05 -7.17 13.29
C GLU A 117 -19.38 -5.92 13.85
N VAL A 118 -18.92 -5.06 12.95
CA VAL A 118 -18.30 -3.79 13.31
C VAL A 118 -18.79 -2.70 12.36
N ASP A 119 -19.17 -1.57 12.94
CA ASP A 119 -19.48 -0.36 12.20
C ASP A 119 -18.23 0.53 12.15
N ILE A 120 -17.87 0.95 10.93
CA ILE A 120 -16.71 1.79 10.67
C ILE A 120 -17.21 3.08 10.04
N THR A 121 -17.03 4.20 10.73
CA THR A 121 -17.26 5.53 10.19
C THR A 121 -15.93 6.17 9.84
N TYR A 122 -15.77 6.69 8.63
CA TYR A 122 -14.53 7.33 8.18
C TYR A 122 -14.83 8.62 7.42
N TYR A 123 -13.89 9.54 7.48
CA TYR A 123 -13.96 10.80 6.74
C TYR A 123 -13.52 10.61 5.28
N THR A 124 -14.17 11.32 4.37
CA THR A 124 -13.76 11.41 2.96
C THR A 124 -13.56 12.87 2.58
N ASN A 125 -12.43 13.21 1.96
CA ASN A 125 -12.20 14.53 1.36
C ASN A 125 -13.22 14.82 0.26
N LEU A 126 -13.70 13.80 -0.44
CA LEU A 126 -14.71 13.92 -1.50
C LEU A 126 -16.08 14.33 -0.93
N GLY A 127 -16.30 15.64 -0.89
CA GLY A 127 -17.52 16.26 -0.37
C GLY A 127 -17.54 16.46 1.14
N ASP A 128 -16.36 16.47 1.79
CA ASP A 128 -16.15 16.86 3.19
C ASP A 128 -17.18 16.23 4.15
N ARG A 129 -17.24 14.90 4.15
CA ARG A 129 -18.30 14.15 4.83
C ARG A 129 -17.81 12.86 5.46
N TRP A 130 -18.55 12.42 6.48
CA TRP A 130 -18.35 11.12 7.11
C TRP A 130 -19.23 10.09 6.43
N LYS A 131 -18.65 8.94 6.08
CA LYS A 131 -19.35 7.75 5.58
C LYS A 131 -19.28 6.65 6.62
N SER A 132 -20.27 5.76 6.63
CA SER A 132 -20.29 4.59 7.51
C SER A 132 -20.47 3.34 6.69
N GLU A 133 -19.69 2.31 7.01
CA GLU A 133 -19.75 0.99 6.41
C GLU A 133 -19.87 -0.04 7.52
N LYS A 134 -20.77 -1.00 7.34
CA LYS A 134 -20.91 -2.14 8.23
C LYS A 134 -20.09 -3.30 7.68
N VAL A 135 -19.26 -3.88 8.53
CA VAL A 135 -18.46 -5.06 8.21
C VAL A 135 -19.00 -6.25 8.98
N VAL A 136 -19.43 -7.28 8.24
CA VAL A 136 -19.93 -8.54 8.82
C VAL A 136 -18.96 -9.67 8.47
N PHE A 137 -18.48 -10.36 9.49
CA PHE A 137 -17.56 -11.49 9.37
C PHE A 137 -18.32 -12.80 9.11
N LYS A 138 -17.88 -13.57 8.10
CA LYS A 138 -18.50 -14.83 7.66
C LYS A 138 -17.63 -16.04 7.97
#